data_AF-A0A0U5F0M7-F1
#
_entry.id   AF-A0A0U5F0M7-F1
#
_cell.length_a   1.000
_cell.length_b   1.000
_cell.length_c   1.000
_cell.angle_alpha   90.00
_cell.angle_beta   90.00
_cell.angle_gamma   90.00
#
_symmetry.space_group_name_H-M   'P 1'
#
loop_
_entity.id
_entity.type
_entity.pdbx_description
1 polymer ?
#
loop_
_entity_poly.entity_id
_entity_poly.type
_entity_poly.pdbx_seq_one_letter_code
_entity_poly.pdbx_strand_id
1 'polypeptide(L)' 'MWLLPGCCSLLLFAYLLTLIDTSVAGRAYAAYGGIYIAVAVLWLWLAEGAQPDRWDLIGAALCLLGTAVILLAPHPQ' A
#
# COMPACT_ATOMS: atom_id res chain seq x y z
N MET A 1 25.01 -1.11 -16.09
CA MET A 1 24.10 -0.31 -16.94
C MET A 1 22.61 -0.43 -16.54
N TRP A 2 22.27 -0.82 -15.31
CA TRP A 2 20.87 -0.91 -14.83
C TRP A 2 20.45 0.26 -13.92
N LEU A 3 21.42 1.04 -13.43
CA LEU A 3 21.14 2.21 -12.60
C LEU A 3 20.46 3.33 -13.38
N LEU A 4 20.81 3.57 -14.64
CA LEU A 4 20.20 4.63 -15.45
C LEU A 4 18.67 4.48 -15.58
N PRO A 5 18.14 3.33 -16.06
CA PRO A 5 16.69 3.15 -16.16
C PRO A 5 16.01 3.14 -14.79
N GLY A 6 16.67 2.60 -13.74
CA GLY A 6 16.16 2.63 -12.37
C GLY A 6 16.03 4.06 -11.82
N CYS A 7 17.04 4.89 -12.00
CA CYS A 7 17.02 6.30 -11.59
C CYS A 7 15.96 7.10 -12.36
N CYS A 8 15.83 6.89 -13.67
CA CYS A 8 14.76 7.52 -14.46
C CYS A 8 13.37 7.11 -13.96
N SER A 9 13.16 5.83 -13.64
CA SER A 9 11.88 5.35 -13.10
C SER A 9 11.56 5.97 -11.74
N LEU A 10 12.55 6.13 -10.86
CA LEU A 10 12.38 6.77 -9.54
C LEU A 10 12.07 8.26 -9.66
N LEU A 11 12.77 8.98 -10.54
CA LEU A 11 12.51 10.41 -10.79
C LEU A 11 11.11 10.62 -11.38
N LEU A 12 10.71 9.77 -12.32
CA LEU A 12 9.37 9.81 -12.90
C LEU A 12 8.31 9.54 -11.83
N PHE A 13 8.51 8.53 -10.98
CA PHE A 13 7.59 8.24 -9.86
C PHE A 13 7.45 9.43 -8.91
N ALA A 14 8.57 10.05 -8.49
CA ALA A 14 8.56 11.23 -7.64
C ALA A 14 7.85 12.42 -8.30
N TYR A 15 8.06 12.63 -9.60
CA TYR A 15 7.38 13.67 -10.38
C TYR A 15 5.87 13.45 -10.46
N LEU A 16 5.42 12.21 -10.71
CA LEU A 16 3.99 11.88 -10.66
C LEU A 16 3.40 12.12 -9.25
N LEU A 17 4.16 11.85 -8.18
CA LEU A 17 3.75 12.12 -6.81
C LEU A 17 3.42 13.60 -6.58
N THR A 18 4.21 14.50 -7.18
CA THR A 18 4.02 15.96 -7.07
C THR A 18 2.84 16.50 -7.88
N LEU A 19 2.36 15.74 -8.88
CA LEU A 19 1.21 16.12 -9.70
C LEU A 19 -0.13 15.81 -9.03
N ILE A 20 -0.15 14.91 -8.06
CA ILE A 20 -1.36 14.53 -7.33
C ILE A 20 -1.56 15.53 -6.20
N ASP A 21 -2.78 16.08 -6.11
CA ASP A 21 -3.19 16.98 -5.03
C ASP A 21 -2.83 16.36 -3.67
N THR A 22 -1.92 17.03 -2.96
CA THR A 22 -1.20 16.49 -1.80
C THR A 22 -2.13 16.11 -0.65
N SER A 23 -3.36 16.65 -0.64
CA SER A 23 -4.40 16.29 0.33
C SER A 23 -4.92 14.85 0.17
N VAL A 24 -4.92 14.28 -1.04
CA VAL A 24 -5.45 12.93 -1.35
C VAL A 24 -4.35 11.92 -1.67
N ALA A 25 -3.20 12.36 -2.21
CA ALA A 25 -2.09 11.49 -2.62
C ALA A 25 -1.65 10.52 -1.52
N GLY A 26 -1.36 11.06 -0.32
CA GLY A 26 -0.90 10.26 0.82
C GLY A 26 -1.92 9.23 1.28
N ARG A 27 -3.22 9.54 1.18
CA ARG A 27 -4.31 8.62 1.54
C ARG A 27 -4.48 7.50 0.52
N ALA A 28 -4.33 7.81 -0.77
CA ALA A 28 -4.34 6.82 -1.83
C ALA A 28 -3.19 5.81 -1.68
N TYR A 29 -1.98 6.28 -1.39
CA TYR A 29 -0.83 5.38 -1.13
C TYR A 29 -1.04 4.51 0.11
N ALA A 30 -1.60 5.06 1.19
CA ALA A 30 -1.95 4.28 2.37
C ALA A 30 -2.97 3.17 2.04
N ALA A 31 -3.99 3.50 1.24
CA ALA A 31 -5.00 2.55 0.78
C ALA A 31 -4.42 1.40 -0.05
N TYR A 32 -3.56 1.74 -1.00
CA TYR A 32 -2.85 0.74 -1.80
C TYR A 32 -1.98 -0.19 -0.94
N GLY A 33 -1.29 0.35 0.08
CA GLY A 33 -0.49 -0.45 0.99
C GLY A 33 -1.31 -1.51 1.75
N GLY A 34 -2.46 -1.14 2.30
CA GLY A 34 -3.35 -2.08 2.98
C GLY A 34 -3.92 -3.16 2.06
N ILE A 35 -4.37 -2.76 0.87
CA ILE A 35 -4.91 -3.71 -0.13
C ILE A 35 -3.82 -4.67 -0.59
N TYR A 36 -2.60 -4.18 -0.82
CA TYR A 36 -1.47 -5.01 -1.21
C TYR A 36 -1.18 -6.09 -0.18
N ILE A 37 -1.16 -5.75 1.11
CA ILE A 37 -0.91 -6.71 2.19
C ILE A 37 -2.04 -7.74 2.28
N ALA A 38 -3.30 -7.32 2.15
CA ALA A 38 -4.44 -8.23 2.15
C ALA A 38 -4.37 -9.23 0.97
N VAL A 39 -4.04 -8.73 -0.23
CA VAL A 39 -3.87 -9.58 -1.42
C VAL A 39 -2.68 -10.51 -1.29
N ALA A 40 -1.57 -10.06 -0.71
CA ALA A 40 -0.38 -10.90 -0.49
C ALA A 40 -0.68 -12.08 0.46
N VAL A 41 -1.39 -11.82 1.58
CA VAL A 41 -1.80 -12.89 2.51
C VAL A 41 -2.82 -13.84 1.86
N LEU A 42 -3.77 -13.29 1.09
CA LEU A 42 -4.73 -14.10 0.34
C LEU A 42 -4.04 -14.97 -0.72
N TRP A 43 -3.02 -14.44 -1.38
CA TRP A 43 -2.22 -15.16 -2.37
C TRP A 43 -1.38 -16.26 -1.73
N LEU A 44 -0.73 -15.98 -0.59
CA LEU A 44 0.00 -16.99 0.19
C LEU A 44 -0.91 -18.20 0.52
N TRP A 45 -2.17 -17.92 0.85
CA TRP A 45 -3.15 -18.96 1.13
C TRP A 45 -3.60 -19.72 -0.12
N LEU A 46 -3.95 -19.02 -1.20
CA LEU A 46 -4.52 -19.62 -2.41
C LEU A 46 -3.50 -20.28 -3.34
N ALA A 47 -2.34 -19.65 -3.52
CA ALA A 47 -1.33 -20.06 -4.50
C ALA A 47 -0.26 -20.96 -3.87
N GLU A 48 0.15 -20.69 -2.62
CA GLU A 48 1.18 -21.47 -1.94
C GLU A 48 0.58 -22.56 -1.03
N GLY A 49 -0.72 -22.51 -0.72
CA GLY A 49 -1.39 -23.47 0.15
C GLY A 49 -0.92 -23.40 1.62
N ALA A 50 -0.13 -22.38 1.96
CA ALA A 50 0.28 -22.09 3.33
C ALA A 50 -0.92 -21.50 4.06
N GLN A 51 -1.43 -22.20 5.08
CA GLN A 51 -2.47 -21.61 5.92
C GLN A 51 -1.89 -20.36 6.59
N PRO A 52 -2.51 -19.18 6.39
CA PRO A 52 -2.03 -17.95 6.98
C PRO A 52 -2.05 -18.11 8.50
N ASP A 53 -0.93 -17.80 9.14
CA ASP A 53 -0.84 -17.93 10.59
C ASP A 53 -1.76 -16.88 11.24
N ARG A 54 -2.15 -17.11 12.48
CA ARG A 54 -2.92 -16.14 13.28
C ARG A 54 -2.21 -14.79 13.33
N TRP A 55 -0.87 -14.80 13.31
CA TRP A 55 -0.05 -13.60 13.24
C TRP A 55 -0.14 -12.87 11.89
N ASP A 56 -0.24 -13.59 10.76
CA ASP A 56 -0.41 -12.99 9.43
C ASP A 56 -1.78 -12.32 9.30
N LEU A 57 -2.82 -12.98 9.83
CA LEU A 57 -4.18 -12.44 9.89
C LEU A 57 -4.26 -11.18 10.77
N ILE A 58 -3.59 -11.17 11.92
CA ILE A 58 -3.51 -9.99 12.79
C ILE A 58 -2.74 -8.86 12.10
N GLY A 59 -1.63 -9.16 11.43
CA GLY A 59 -0.83 -8.18 10.68
C GLY A 59 -1.61 -7.55 9.52
N ALA A 60 -2.33 -8.38 8.74
CA ALA A 60 -3.20 -7.91 7.67
C ALA A 60 -4.36 -7.05 8.21
N ALA A 61 -4.99 -7.48 9.30
CA ALA A 61 -6.05 -6.70 9.96
C ALA A 61 -5.53 -5.35 10.46
N LEU A 62 -4.33 -5.31 11.05
CA LEU A 62 -3.71 -4.05 11.51
C LEU A 62 -3.40 -3.10 10.35
N CYS A 63 -2.90 -3.62 9.22
CA CYS A 63 -2.64 -2.81 8.03
C CYS A 63 -3.92 -2.28 7.39
N LEU A 64 -4.97 -3.10 7.33
CA LEU A 64 -6.28 -2.68 6.87
C LEU A 64 -6.92 -1.66 7.81
N LEU A 65 -6.74 -1.80 9.13
CA LEU A 65 -7.19 -0.81 10.11
C LEU A 65 -6.43 0.51 9.97
N GLY A 66 -5.10 0.49 9.81
CA GLY A 66 -4.30 1.69 9.56
C GLY A 66 -4.73 2.40 8.26
N THR A 67 -5.01 1.61 7.23
CA THR A 67 -5.58 2.10 5.96
C THR A 67 -6.96 2.72 6.16
N ALA A 68 -7.84 2.06 6.89
CA ALA A 68 -9.18 2.55 7.20
C ALA A 68 -9.11 3.85 8.00
N VAL A 69 -8.20 3.95 8.98
CA VAL A 69 -7.97 5.19 9.75
C VAL A 69 -7.52 6.32 8.84
N ILE A 70 -6.59 6.08 7.91
CA ILE A 70 -6.10 7.13 7.00
C ILE A 70 -7.18 7.53 5.97
N LEU A 71 -8.03 6.60 5.53
CA LEU A 71 -9.13 6.86 4.61
C LEU A 71 -10.34 7.55 5.27
N LEU A 72 -10.70 7.11 6.48
CA LEU A 72 -11.87 7.57 7.24
C LEU A 72 -11.54 8.69 8.24
N ALA A 73 -10.27 9.08 8.37
CA ALA A 73 -9.87 10.24 9.18
C ALA A 73 -10.72 11.45 8.75
N PRO A 74 -11.54 12.01 9.67
CA PRO A 74 -12.37 13.15 9.35
C PRO A 74 -11.44 14.34 9.15
N HIS A 75 -11.38 14.84 7.93
CA HIS A 75 -10.69 16.08 7.63
C HIS A 75 -11.70 17.20 7.69
N PRO A 76 -11.66 18.09 8.71
CA PRO A 76 -12.38 19.35 8.63
C PRO A 76 -11.83 20.10 7.40
N GLN A 77 -12.76 20.50 6.53
CA GLN A 77 -12.49 21.27 5.32
C GLN A 77 -11.92 22.64 5.68
#